data_AF-A0A958GF40-F1
#
_entry.id   AF-A0A958GF40-F1
#
_cell.length_a   1.000
_cell.length_b   1.000
_cell.length_c   1.000
_cell.angle_alpha   90.00
_cell.angle_beta   90.00
_cell.angle_gamma   90.00
#
_symmetry.space_group_name_H-M   'P 1'
#
loop_
_entity.id
_entity.type
_entity.pdbx_description
1 polymer ?
#
loop_
_entity_poly.entity_id
_entity_poly.type
_entity_poly.pdbx_seq_one_letter_code
_entity_poly.pdbx_strand_id
1 'polypeptide(L)' 'MSWLDGYTFDLDEETLMIQETARTFAQSDVAPLAAKIDQEHYYPAELIPRMSALGFMGALIPEEYGGSG' A
#
# COMPACT_ATOMS: atom_id res chain seq x y z
N MET A 1 -22.08 3.54 -15.72
CA MET A 1 -21.84 2.34 -14.91
C MET A 1 -20.47 2.53 -14.28
N SER A 2 -20.43 2.92 -13.02
CA SER A 2 -19.20 3.20 -12.31
C SER A 2 -18.67 1.88 -11.75
N TRP A 3 -17.39 1.58 -11.96
CA TRP A 3 -16.73 0.42 -11.33
C TRP A 3 -16.69 0.51 -9.79
N LEU A 4 -17.23 1.59 -9.22
CA LEU A 4 -17.33 1.85 -7.79
C LEU A 4 -18.69 1.46 -7.19
N ASP A 5 -19.66 1.02 -7.99
CA ASP A 5 -20.97 0.53 -7.51
C ASP A 5 -20.88 -0.91 -6.94
N GLY A 6 -19.68 -1.32 -6.50
CA GLY A 6 -19.34 -2.66 -6.02
C GLY A 6 -19.54 -2.85 -4.53
N TYR A 7 -19.76 -4.10 -4.14
CA TYR A 7 -19.95 -4.58 -2.77
C TYR A 7 -18.98 -3.94 -1.77
N THR A 8 -19.51 -3.24 -0.77
CA THR A 8 -18.71 -2.72 0.35
C THR A 8 -18.53 -3.84 1.37
N PHE A 9 -17.29 -4.15 1.72
CA PHE A 9 -16.97 -5.11 2.78
C PHE A 9 -17.22 -4.46 4.15
N ASP A 10 -17.78 -5.22 5.09
CA ASP A 10 -17.89 -4.81 6.49
C ASP A 10 -16.55 -5.12 7.17
N LEU A 11 -15.63 -4.16 7.05
CA LEU A 11 -14.26 -4.27 7.56
C LEU A 11 -14.23 -3.82 9.02
N ASP A 12 -13.45 -4.51 9.86
CA ASP A 12 -13.17 -4.03 11.21
C ASP A 12 -12.32 -2.74 11.19
N GLU A 13 -12.28 -2.08 12.35
CA GLU A 13 -11.59 -0.80 12.51
C GLU A 13 -10.10 -0.89 12.14
N GLU A 14 -9.45 -2.00 12.50
CA GLU A 14 -8.04 -2.25 12.19
C GLU A 14 -7.83 -2.34 10.67
N THR A 15 -8.64 -3.13 9.97
CA THR A 15 -8.55 -3.29 8.53
C THR A 15 -8.89 -1.99 7.79
N LEU A 16 -9.82 -1.19 8.31
CA LEU A 16 -10.11 0.14 7.78
C LEU A 16 -8.89 1.08 7.90
N MET A 17 -8.21 1.10 9.04
CA MET A 17 -6.99 1.89 9.22
C MET A 17 -5.86 1.45 8.28
N ILE A 18 -5.68 0.13 8.09
CA ILE A 18 -4.72 -0.41 7.12
C ILE A 18 -5.07 0.07 5.71
N GLN A 19 -6.35 -0.02 5.31
CA GLN A 19 -6.80 0.45 4.00
C GLN A 19 -6.54 1.95 3.79
N GLU A 20 -6.86 2.78 4.78
CA GLU A 20 -6.64 4.23 4.70
C GLU A 20 -5.16 4.58 4.58
N THR A 21 -4.31 3.89 5.34
CA THR A 21 -2.86 4.04 5.28
C THR A 21 -2.31 3.66 3.91
N ALA A 22 -2.75 2.51 3.36
CA ALA A 22 -2.34 2.04 2.04
C ALA A 22 -2.84 3.00 0.93
N ARG A 23 -4.08 3.48 1.02
CA ARG A 23 -4.66 4.44 0.08
C ARG A 23 -3.88 5.75 0.07
N THR A 24 -3.53 6.26 1.25
CA THR A 24 -2.76 7.50 1.39
C THR A 24 -1.40 7.34 0.73
N PHE A 25 -0.64 6.30 1.09
CA PHE A 25 0.68 6.01 0.49
C PHE A 25 0.60 5.85 -1.03
N ALA A 26 -0.40 5.13 -1.52
CA ALA A 26 -0.59 4.95 -2.96
C ALA A 26 -0.84 6.28 -3.69
N GLN A 27 -1.60 7.20 -3.09
CA GLN A 27 -1.91 8.50 -3.70
C GLN A 27 -0.76 9.50 -3.58
N SER A 28 -0.09 9.58 -2.43
CA SER A 28 0.94 10.58 -2.18
C SER A 28 2.31 10.20 -2.74
N ASP A 29 2.69 8.92 -2.66
CA ASP A 29 4.05 8.47 -2.95
C ASP A 29 4.11 7.69 -4.27
N VAL A 30 3.17 6.76 -4.49
CA VAL A 30 3.22 5.84 -5.65
C VAL A 30 2.67 6.50 -6.91
N ALA A 31 1.49 7.13 -6.85
CA ALA A 31 0.81 7.69 -8.02
C ALA A 31 1.64 8.71 -8.81
N PRO A 32 2.43 9.62 -8.19
CA PRO A 32 3.30 10.53 -8.92
C PRO A 32 4.39 9.84 -9.76
N LEU A 33 4.82 8.64 -9.36
CA LEU A 33 5.88 7.87 -10.03
C LEU A 33 5.32 6.81 -11.00
N ALA A 34 4.03 6.49 -10.93
CA ALA A 34 3.43 5.37 -11.65
C ALA A 34 3.69 5.40 -13.17
N ALA A 35 3.50 6.55 -13.82
CA ALA A 35 3.73 6.68 -15.27
C ALA A 35 5.20 6.49 -15.66
N LYS A 36 6.13 6.97 -14.83
CA LYS A 36 7.58 6.80 -15.04
C LYS A 36 7.99 5.34 -14.86
N ILE A 37 7.48 4.69 -13.82
CA ILE A 37 7.73 3.26 -13.54
C ILE A 37 7.35 2.42 -14.75
N ASP A 38 6.15 2.65 -15.31
CA ASP A 38 5.65 1.93 -16.48
C ASP A 38 6.46 2.23 -17.75
N GLN A 39 6.61 3.50 -18.12
CA GLN A 39 7.22 3.90 -19.40
C GLN A 39 8.73 3.62 -19.45
N GLU A 40 9.43 3.82 -18.34
CA GLU A 40 10.90 3.72 -18.28
C GLU A 40 11.38 2.40 -17.68
N HIS A 41 10.47 1.51 -17.26
CA HIS A 41 10.79 0.32 -16.45
C HIS A 41 11.62 0.72 -15.20
N TYR A 42 11.30 1.88 -14.63
CA TYR A 42 12.07 2.46 -13.53
C TYR A 42 11.81 1.70 -12.22
N TYR A 43 12.88 1.35 -11.51
CA TYR A 43 12.79 0.79 -10.16
C TYR A 43 12.79 1.92 -9.12
N PRO A 44 11.66 2.17 -8.42
CA PRO A 44 11.52 3.28 -7.48
C PRO A 44 12.07 2.90 -6.11
N ALA A 45 13.40 2.77 -6.01
CA ALA A 45 14.09 2.42 -4.76
C ALA A 45 13.75 3.37 -3.59
N GLU A 46 13.40 4.62 -3.90
CA GLU A 46 12.99 5.65 -2.95
C GLU A 46 11.68 5.31 -2.21
N LEU A 47 10.81 4.48 -2.81
CA LEU A 47 9.54 4.10 -2.17
C LEU A 47 9.72 3.00 -1.12
N ILE A 48 10.79 2.20 -1.25
CA ILE A 48 10.99 1.01 -0.42
C ILE A 48 11.11 1.35 1.08
N PRO A 49 11.95 2.32 1.52
CA PRO A 49 12.05 2.67 2.93
C PRO A 49 10.72 3.12 3.53
N ARG A 50 9.93 3.90 2.76
CA ARG A 50 8.62 4.37 3.19
C ARG A 50 7.63 3.22 3.32
N MET A 51 7.57 2.33 2.33
CA MET A 51 6.70 1.16 2.34
C MET A 51 7.04 0.19 3.48
N SER A 52 8.33 -0.02 3.76
CA SER A 52 8.80 -0.81 4.90
C SER A 52 8.40 -0.20 6.24
N ALA A 53 8.53 1.12 6.39
CA ALA A 53 8.15 1.82 7.63
C ALA A 53 6.65 1.76 7.93
N LEU A 54 5.81 1.54 6.91
CA LEU A 54 4.37 1.31 7.05
C LEU A 54 4.03 -0.16 7.35
N GLY A 55 5.01 -1.06 7.44
CA GLY A 55 4.80 -2.49 7.72
C GLY A 55 4.41 -3.32 6.49
N PHE A 56 4.23 -2.71 5.32
CA PHE A 56 3.70 -3.41 4.15
C PHE A 56 4.66 -4.44 3.52
N MET A 57 5.96 -4.33 3.78
CA MET A 57 6.95 -5.31 3.31
C MET A 57 6.94 -6.63 4.10
N GLY A 58 6.32 -6.64 5.28
CA GLY A 58 6.27 -7.78 6.19
C GLY A 58 4.87 -8.08 6.71
N ALA A 59 3.83 -7.65 5.99
CA ALA A 59 2.43 -7.69 6.46
C ALA A 59 1.90 -9.10 6.83
N LEU A 60 2.54 -10.15 6.34
CA LEU A 60 2.18 -11.56 6.62
C LEU A 60 3.30 -12.31 7.37
N ILE A 61 4.33 -11.59 7.79
CA ILE A 61 5.47 -12.14 8.51
C ILE A 61 5.24 -11.88 10.00
N PRO A 62 5.39 -12.89 10.87
CA PRO A 62 5.27 -12.72 12.31
C PRO A 62 6.18 -11.62 12.86
N GLU A 63 5.71 -10.91 13.89
CA GLU A 63 6.50 -9.90 14.60
C GLU A 63 7.86 -10.41 15.11
N GLU A 64 7.96 -11.68 15.51
CA GLU A 64 9.23 -12.28 16.00
C GLU A 64 10.34 -12.29 14.93
N TYR A 65 9.97 -12.19 13.65
CA TYR A 65 10.89 -12.10 12.52
C TYR A 65 10.99 -10.67 11.95
N GLY A 66 10.40 -9.68 12.64
CA GLY A 66 10.40 -8.27 12.23
C GLY A 66 9.33 -7.92 11.19
N GLY A 67 8.29 -8.73 11.06
CA GLY A 67 7.11 -8.42 10.25
C GLY A 67 6.01 -7.68 11.02
N SER A 68 4.85 -7.54 10.41
CA SER A 68 3.70 -6.80 10.95
C SER A 68 2.43 -7.64 11.07
N GLY A 69 2.55 -8.96 10.91
CA GLY A 69 1.44 -9.90 11.06
C GLY A 69 1.67 -10.95 12.14
#